data_AF-A0A5C8SM18-F1
#
_entry.id   AF-A0A5C8SM18-F1
#
_cell.length_a   1.000
_cell.length_b   1.000
_cell.length_c   1.000
_cell.angle_alpha   90.00
_cell.angle_beta   90.00
_cell.angle_gamma   90.00
#
_symmetry.space_group_name_H-M   'P 1'
#
loop_
_entity.id
_entity.type
_entity.pdbx_description
1 polymer ?
#
loop_
_entity_poly.entity_id
_entity_poly.type
_entity_poly.pdbx_seq_one_letter_code
_entity_poly.pdbx_strand_id
1 'polypeptide(L)' 'MTQAVSDLANALARGIVTDEGAARDFAAVADTFRDDGHQASVDAMLRLSRHHRIRALEGRGNLAALRCVEEASDKDRS' A
#
# COMPACT_ATOMS: atom_id res chain seq x y z
N MET A 1 12.31 -18.47 -8.13
CA MET A 1 12.11 -17.91 -6.76
C MET A 1 12.81 -18.68 -5.64
N THR A 2 13.67 -18.03 -4.84
CA THR A 2 14.07 -18.56 -3.52
C THR A 2 12.96 -18.31 -2.51
N GLN A 3 12.87 -19.12 -1.46
CA GLN A 3 11.84 -18.97 -0.41
C GLN A 3 11.79 -17.55 0.17
N ALA A 4 12.96 -16.93 0.40
CA ALA A 4 13.07 -15.57 0.91
C ALA A 4 12.44 -14.51 -0.03
N VAL A 5 12.59 -14.67 -1.35
CA VAL A 5 11.99 -13.76 -2.33
C VAL A 5 10.47 -13.94 -2.35
N SER A 6 9.98 -15.18 -2.31
CA SER A 6 8.55 -15.47 -2.20
C SER A 6 7.93 -14.86 -0.93
N ASP A 7 8.61 -15.00 0.20
CA ASP A 7 8.15 -14.47 1.49
C ASP A 7 8.10 -12.95 1.48
N LEU A 8 9.11 -12.30 0.91
CA LEU A 8 9.15 -10.86 0.74
C LEU A 8 8.03 -10.36 -0.19
N ALA A 9 7.82 -11.02 -1.33
CA ALA A 9 6.74 -10.67 -2.26
C ALA A 9 5.36 -10.78 -1.59
N ASN A 10 5.14 -11.83 -0.80
CA ASN A 10 3.92 -12.02 -0.03
C ASN A 10 3.76 -10.96 1.08
N ALA A 11 4.85 -10.59 1.76
CA ALA A 11 4.82 -9.53 2.76
C ALA A 11 4.47 -8.17 2.15
N LEU A 12 5.06 -7.83 1.01
CA LEU A 12 4.73 -6.61 0.25
C LEU A 12 3.28 -6.61 -0.20
N ALA A 13 2.79 -7.72 -0.76
CA ALA A 13 1.39 -7.85 -1.19
C ALA A 13 0.41 -7.62 -0.03
N ARG A 14 0.66 -8.23 1.14
CA ARG A 14 -0.15 -8.01 2.34
C ARG A 14 -0.09 -6.56 2.81
N GLY A 15 1.09 -5.95 2.83
CA GLY A 15 1.26 -4.55 3.21
C GLY A 15 0.47 -3.59 2.31
N ILE A 16 0.53 -3.79 0.99
CA ILE A 16 -0.24 -3.00 0.01
C ILE A 16 -1.74 -3.10 0.30
N VAL A 17 -2.27 -4.31 0.48
CA VAL A 17 -3.71 -4.51 0.76
C VAL A 17 -4.12 -3.80 2.05
N THR A 18 -3.30 -3.91 3.11
CA THR A 18 -3.55 -3.24 4.39
C THR A 18 -3.57 -1.71 4.23
N ASP A 19 -2.58 -1.14 3.55
CA ASP A 19 -2.50 0.31 3.33
C ASP A 19 -3.65 0.81 2.44
N GLU A 20 -4.03 0.07 1.39
CA GLU A 20 -5.20 0.43 0.58
C GLU A 20 -6.51 0.35 1.36
N GLY A 21 -6.64 -0.61 2.28
CA GLY A 21 -7.76 -0.72 3.19
C GLY A 21 -7.83 0.47 4.13
N ALA A 22 -6.75 0.74 4.87
CA ALA A 22 -6.66 1.88 5.79
C ALA A 22 -6.93 3.22 5.08
N ALA A 23 -6.43 3.40 3.86
CA ALA A 23 -6.71 4.57 3.05
C ALA A 23 -8.21 4.79 2.78
N ARG A 24 -8.95 3.71 2.48
CA ARG A 24 -10.41 3.75 2.26
C ARG A 24 -11.15 4.02 3.57
N ASP A 25 -10.75 3.34 4.64
CA ASP A 25 -11.40 3.46 5.94
C ASP A 25 -11.28 4.88 6.48
N PHE A 26 -10.09 5.49 6.43
CA PHE A 26 -9.92 6.88 6.85
C PHE A 26 -10.69 7.87 5.96
N ALA A 27 -10.82 7.60 4.66
CA ALA A 27 -11.66 8.45 3.80
C ALA A 27 -13.14 8.36 4.20
N ALA A 28 -13.65 7.16 4.49
CA ALA A 28 -15.04 6.97 4.93
C ALA A 28 -15.31 7.62 6.30
N VAL A 29 -14.35 7.55 7.24
CA VAL A 29 -14.46 8.26 8.52
C VAL A 29 -14.43 9.78 8.32
N ALA A 30 -13.62 10.29 7.37
CA ALA A 30 -13.63 11.71 7.04
C ALA A 30 -14.99 12.18 6.51
N ASP A 31 -15.67 11.34 5.73
CA ASP A 31 -17.02 11.64 5.24
C ASP A 31 -18.03 11.68 6.40
N THR A 32 -17.92 10.76 7.37
CA THR A 32 -18.75 10.78 8.59
C THR A 32 -18.56 12.06 9.40
N PHE A 33 -17.32 12.51 9.61
CA PHE A 33 -17.05 13.76 10.33
C PHE A 33 -17.48 15.02 9.57
N ARG A 34 -17.58 14.96 8.25
CA ARG A 34 -18.02 16.09 7.44
C ARG A 34 -19.50 16.38 7.70
N ASP A 35 -20.30 15.32 7.80
CA ASP A 35 -21.73 15.42 8.08
C ASP A 35 -21.99 16.01 9.47
N ASP A 36 -21.10 15.74 10.43
CA ASP A 36 -21.16 16.28 11.81
C ASP A 36 -20.53 17.69 11.96
N GLY A 37 -19.97 18.26 10.89
CA GLY A 37 -19.35 19.59 10.91
C GLY A 37 -17.96 19.67 11.56
N HIS A 38 -17.30 18.53 11.80
CA HIS A 38 -16.00 18.45 12.49
C HIS A 38 -14.81 18.61 11.53
N GLN A 39 -14.64 19.81 10.94
CA GLN A 39 -13.64 20.06 9.89
C GLN A 39 -12.19 19.69 10.26
N ALA A 40 -11.75 19.94 11.49
CA ALA A 40 -10.40 19.55 11.93
C ALA A 40 -10.18 18.02 11.90
N SER A 41 -11.21 17.25 12.24
CA SER A 41 -11.19 15.79 12.18
C SER A 41 -11.23 15.29 10.74
N VAL A 42 -12.02 15.92 9.87
CA VAL A 42 -12.03 15.64 8.42
C VAL A 42 -10.61 15.77 7.86
N ASP A 43 -9.94 16.88 8.13
CA ASP A 43 -8.58 17.11 7.64
C ASP A 43 -7.57 16.08 8.17
N ALA A 44 -7.69 15.70 9.45
CA ALA A 44 -6.83 14.68 10.04
C ALA A 44 -7.02 13.32 9.36
N MET A 45 -8.26 12.90 9.14
CA MET A 45 -8.58 11.64 8.48
C MET A 45 -8.15 11.63 7.01
N LEU A 46 -8.34 12.72 6.29
CA LEU A 46 -7.87 12.85 4.90
C LEU A 46 -6.34 12.82 4.80
N ARG A 47 -5.61 13.39 5.77
CA ARG A 47 -4.14 13.27 5.84
C ARG A 47 -3.71 11.82 6.02
N LEU A 48 -4.33 11.07 6.92
CA LEU A 48 -4.04 9.65 7.13
C LEU A 48 -4.39 8.81 5.89
N SER A 49 -5.54 9.07 5.27
CA SER A 49 -5.92 8.40 4.02
C SER A 49 -4.87 8.59 2.92
N ARG A 50 -4.40 9.84 2.71
CA ARG A 50 -3.35 10.14 1.73
C ARG A 50 -2.03 9.46 2.08
N HIS A 51 -1.64 9.45 3.36
CA HIS A 51 -0.44 8.78 3.82
C HIS A 51 -0.45 7.29 3.43
N HIS A 52 -1.52 6.57 3.76
CA HIS A 52 -1.64 5.15 3.42
C HIS A 52 -1.72 4.90 1.90
N ARG A 53 -2.34 5.78 1.11
CA ARG A 53 -2.28 5.69 -0.36
C ARG A 53 -0.85 5.77 -0.89
N ILE A 54 -0.02 6.67 -0.34
CA ILE A 54 1.38 6.79 -0.73
C ILE A 54 2.14 5.51 -0.36
N ARG A 55 1.93 4.98 0.84
CA ARG A 55 2.54 3.72 1.31
C ARG A 55 2.18 2.53 0.42
N ALA A 56 0.92 2.41 0.01
CA ALA A 56 0.49 1.38 -0.94
C ALA A 56 1.17 1.53 -2.30
N LEU A 57 1.33 2.76 -2.82
CA LEU A 57 2.05 3.02 -4.07
C LEU A 57 3.53 2.66 -3.97
N GLU A 58 4.20 3.01 -2.87
CA GLU A 58 5.58 2.59 -2.58
C GLU A 58 5.70 1.06 -2.56
N GLY A 59 4.78 0.37 -1.87
CA GLY A 59 4.74 -1.09 -1.81
C GLY A 59 4.59 -1.72 -3.20
N ARG A 60 3.71 -1.18 -4.06
CA ARG A 60 3.52 -1.62 -5.44
C ARG A 60 4.80 -1.43 -6.27
N GLY A 61 5.49 -0.31 -6.10
CA GLY A 61 6.78 -0.04 -6.75
C GLY A 61 7.84 -1.07 -6.34
N ASN A 62 7.97 -1.34 -5.04
CA ASN A 62 8.91 -2.32 -4.51
C ASN A 62 8.60 -3.75 -5.00
N LEU A 63 7.33 -4.13 -5.06
CA LEU A 63 6.92 -5.44 -5.57
C LEU A 63 7.21 -5.58 -7.07
N ALA A 64 6.98 -4.52 -7.85
CA ALA A 64 7.33 -4.51 -9.27
C ALA A 64 8.84 -4.65 -9.48
N ALA A 65 9.65 -3.90 -8.72
CA ALA A 65 11.11 -4.00 -8.78
C ALA A 65 11.60 -5.41 -8.42
N LEU A 66 11.03 -6.03 -7.38
CA LEU A 66 11.38 -7.40 -6.98
C LEU A 66 11.11 -8.42 -8.10
N ARG A 67 9.97 -8.29 -8.79
CA ARG A 67 9.61 -9.15 -9.92
C ARG A 67 10.53 -8.96 -11.12
N CYS A 68 10.91 -7.73 -11.45
CA CYS A 68 11.86 -7.46 -12.53
C CYS A 68 13.23 -8.12 -12.28
N VAL A 69 13.72 -8.08 -11.03
CA VAL A 69 14.98 -8.73 -10.65
C VAL A 69 14.89 -10.25 -10.79
N GLU A 70 13.75 -10.85 -10.42
CA GLU A 70 13.52 -12.28 -10.60
C GLU A 70 13.55 -12.69 -12.08
N GLU A 71 12.81 -11.98 -12.93
CA GLU A 71 12.75 -12.28 -14.37
C GLU A 71 14.12 -12.17 -15.05
N ALA A 72 14.93 -11.19 -14.65
CA ALA A 72 16.31 -11.06 -15.13
C ALA A 72 17.19 -12.26 -14.69
N SER A 73 17.04 -12.68 -13.43
CA SER A 73 17.82 -13.79 -12.85
C SER A 73 17.46 -15.17 -13.43
N ASP A 74 16.24 -15.33 -13.94
CA ASP A 74 15.79 -16.56 -14.60
C ASP A 74 16.23 -16.61 -16.08
N LYS A 75 16.32 -15.47 -16.76
CA LYS A 75 16.89 -15.36 -18.12
C LYS A 75 18.38 -15.69 -18.17
N ASP A 76 19.16 -15.26 -17.19
CA ASP A 76 20.59 -15.57 -17.11
C ASP A 76 20.89 -17.06 -16.79
N ARG A 77 19.87 -17.82 -16.38
CA ARG A 77 19.98 -19.26 -16.05
C ARG A 77 19.47 -20.20 -17.15
N SER A 78 18.92 -19.66 -18.23
CA SER A 78 18.38 -20.41 -19.38
C SER A 78 19.33 -20.39 -20.56
#